data_AF-A0A148N8H2-F1
#
_entry.id   AF-A0A148N8H2-F1
#
_cell.length_a   1.000
_cell.length_b   1.000
_cell.length_c   1.000
_cell.angle_alpha   90.00
_cell.angle_beta   90.00
_cell.angle_gamma   90.00
#
_symmetry.space_group_name_H-M   'P 1'
#
loop_
_entity.id
_entity.type
_entity.pdbx_description
1 polymer ?
#
loop_
_entity_poly.entity_id
_entity_poly.type
_entity_poly.pdbx_seq_one_letter_code
_entity_poly.pdbx_strand_id
1 'polypeptide(L)'
;MNRARFVKAVSLIDTANASDPDWETWQGKPYPKTFLYGLRMTEWLLQLNPKPPETAFLAARAQHTCRWLVPRDHYPRDRKGYLEWRTFLYRLHAEKAAQLLHQAGYEEAFIHQVKRILMKRSMNRDPQVQLVEDAACLVFLHYYFASFANQYDEDKLIDIVRKTWKKMSEKARLAALNLGFDRECAQLVQKALVAK
;
A
#
# COMPACT_ATOMS: atom_id res chain seq x y z
N MET A 1 9.88 0.13 -22.17
CA MET A 1 8.87 -0.81 -21.66
C MET A 1 8.65 -1.90 -22.70
N ASN A 2 8.96 -3.16 -22.40
CA ASN A 2 8.48 -4.29 -23.20
C ASN A 2 7.04 -4.59 -22.75
N ARG A 3 6.05 -4.31 -23.59
CA ARG A 3 4.63 -4.38 -23.23
C ARG A 3 4.19 -5.80 -22.85
N ALA A 4 4.66 -6.81 -23.57
CA ALA A 4 4.31 -8.20 -23.29
C ALA A 4 4.85 -8.65 -21.92
N ARG A 5 6.10 -8.32 -21.61
CA ARG A 5 6.71 -8.58 -20.30
C ARG A 5 5.96 -7.89 -19.16
N PHE A 6 5.63 -6.62 -19.34
CA PHE A 6 4.89 -5.85 -18.34
C PHE A 6 3.50 -6.43 -18.06
N VAL A 7 2.72 -6.73 -19.10
CA VAL A 7 1.40 -7.36 -18.97
C VAL A 7 1.52 -8.72 -18.27
N LYS A 8 2.52 -9.53 -18.61
CA LYS A 8 2.78 -10.80 -17.95
C LYS A 8 3.06 -10.62 -16.44
N ALA A 9 3.90 -9.66 -16.05
CA ALA A 9 4.16 -9.39 -14.63
C ALA A 9 2.92 -8.94 -13.87
N VAL A 10 2.12 -8.03 -14.43
CA VAL A 10 0.86 -7.60 -13.80
C VAL A 10 -0.07 -8.79 -13.62
N SER A 11 -0.23 -9.63 -14.66
CA SER A 11 -1.05 -10.84 -14.58
C SER A 11 -0.58 -11.80 -13.50
N LEU A 12 0.73 -12.04 -13.38
CA LEU A 12 1.28 -12.93 -12.36
C LEU A 12 1.05 -12.41 -10.93
N ILE A 13 1.23 -11.10 -10.72
CA ILE A 13 0.93 -10.43 -9.44
C ILE A 13 -0.56 -10.54 -9.12
N ASP A 14 -1.41 -10.28 -10.10
CA ASP A 14 -2.86 -10.32 -9.93
C ASP A 14 -3.37 -11.72 -9.60
N THR A 15 -2.86 -12.75 -10.28
CA THR A 15 -3.18 -14.16 -9.96
C THR A 15 -2.78 -14.52 -8.53
N ALA A 16 -1.58 -14.11 -8.10
CA ALA A 16 -1.12 -14.35 -6.73
C ALA A 16 -1.97 -13.60 -5.69
N ASN A 17 -2.39 -12.37 -6.00
CA ASN A 17 -3.25 -11.56 -5.14
C ASN A 17 -4.70 -12.07 -5.10
N ALA A 18 -5.21 -12.63 -6.22
CA ALA A 18 -6.55 -13.20 -6.32
C ALA A 18 -6.68 -14.55 -5.60
N SER A 19 -5.56 -15.16 -5.19
CA SER A 19 -5.54 -16.35 -4.34
C SER A 19 -5.81 -16.05 -2.86
N ASP A 20 -6.05 -14.79 -2.50
CA ASP A 20 -6.47 -14.39 -1.15
C ASP A 20 -7.83 -15.01 -0.82
N PRO A 21 -7.96 -15.84 0.23
CA PRO A 21 -9.22 -16.46 0.60
C PRO A 21 -10.21 -15.47 1.22
N ASP A 22 -9.75 -14.30 1.66
CA ASP A 22 -10.60 -13.26 2.19
C ASP A 22 -11.15 -12.36 1.07
N TRP A 23 -12.45 -12.10 1.13
CA TRP A 23 -13.15 -11.26 0.17
C TRP A 23 -13.67 -9.97 0.80
N GLU A 24 -13.82 -8.93 -0.03
CA GLU A 24 -14.53 -7.71 0.31
C GLU A 24 -15.40 -7.23 -0.87
N THR A 25 -16.52 -6.59 -0.56
CA THR A 25 -17.42 -6.04 -1.58
C THR A 25 -17.10 -4.57 -1.81
N TRP A 26 -16.89 -4.20 -3.08
CA TRP A 26 -16.65 -2.82 -3.49
C TRP A 26 -17.53 -2.48 -4.70
N GLN A 27 -18.29 -1.38 -4.60
CA GLN A 27 -19.24 -0.94 -5.63
C GLN A 27 -20.18 -2.08 -6.11
N GLY A 28 -20.70 -2.85 -5.15
CA GLY A 28 -21.63 -3.96 -5.43
C GLY A 28 -20.99 -5.21 -6.03
N LYS A 29 -19.66 -5.29 -6.14
CA LYS A 29 -18.95 -6.47 -6.66
C LYS A 29 -17.99 -7.06 -5.62
N PRO A 30 -17.93 -8.39 -5.47
CA PRO A 30 -16.99 -9.04 -4.57
C PRO A 30 -15.59 -9.14 -5.21
N TYR A 31 -14.55 -8.91 -4.41
CA TYR A 31 -13.15 -9.07 -4.82
C TYR A 31 -12.33 -9.76 -3.72
N PRO A 32 -11.31 -10.56 -4.06
CA PRO A 32 -10.29 -10.95 -3.10
C PRO A 32 -9.58 -9.70 -2.54
N LYS A 33 -9.41 -9.60 -1.23
CA LYS A 33 -8.95 -8.37 -0.55
C LYS A 33 -7.60 -7.89 -1.08
N THR A 34 -6.61 -8.78 -1.18
CA THR A 34 -5.28 -8.41 -1.67
C THR A 34 -5.31 -7.96 -3.14
N PHE A 35 -6.16 -8.56 -3.98
CA PHE A 35 -6.32 -8.14 -5.38
C PHE A 35 -6.90 -6.73 -5.49
N LEU A 36 -7.97 -6.44 -4.73
CA LEU A 36 -8.56 -5.11 -4.71
C LEU A 36 -7.61 -4.06 -4.11
N TYR A 37 -6.81 -4.42 -3.10
CA TYR A 37 -5.77 -3.54 -2.60
C TYR A 37 -4.76 -3.18 -3.70
N GLY A 38 -4.30 -4.15 -4.49
CA GLY A 38 -3.40 -3.91 -5.63
C GLY A 38 -4.00 -2.98 -6.69
N LEU A 39 -5.31 -3.11 -6.97
CA LEU A 39 -6.05 -2.20 -7.86
C LEU A 39 -6.05 -0.76 -7.33
N ARG A 40 -6.42 -0.57 -6.06
CA ARG A 40 -6.44 0.75 -5.40
C ARG A 40 -5.06 1.41 -5.34
N MET A 41 -4.01 0.62 -5.11
CA MET A 41 -2.62 1.08 -5.17
C MET A 41 -2.27 1.62 -6.56
N THR A 42 -2.60 0.87 -7.62
CA THR A 42 -2.36 1.31 -8.99
C THR A 42 -3.14 2.59 -9.33
N GLU A 43 -4.40 2.67 -8.91
CA GLU A 43 -5.25 3.85 -9.13
C GLU A 43 -4.62 5.12 -8.52
N TRP A 44 -4.27 5.08 -7.23
CA TRP A 44 -3.64 6.22 -6.56
C TRP A 44 -2.26 6.56 -7.12
N LEU A 45 -1.47 5.55 -7.47
CA LEU A 45 -0.17 5.77 -8.10
C LEU A 45 -0.29 6.58 -9.39
N LEU A 46 -1.27 6.23 -10.24
CA LEU A 46 -1.51 6.92 -11.52
C LEU A 46 -2.06 8.33 -11.33
N GLN A 47 -2.87 8.56 -10.30
CA GLN A 47 -3.32 9.92 -9.94
C GLN A 47 -2.15 10.79 -9.47
N LEU A 48 -1.22 10.22 -8.69
CA LEU A 48 -0.03 10.92 -8.22
C LEU A 48 1.03 11.10 -9.31
N ASN A 49 1.13 10.18 -10.26
CA ASN A 49 2.02 10.29 -11.40
C ASN A 49 1.41 9.53 -12.59
N PRO A 50 0.87 10.23 -13.61
CA PRO A 50 0.24 9.59 -14.77
C PRO A 50 1.18 8.72 -15.62
N LYS A 51 2.49 8.88 -15.46
CA LYS A 51 3.53 8.09 -16.15
C LYS A 51 4.56 7.61 -15.13
N PRO A 52 4.17 6.75 -14.17
CA PRO A 52 5.08 6.30 -13.13
C PRO A 52 6.15 5.37 -13.74
N PRO A 53 7.37 5.32 -13.18
CA PRO A 53 8.34 4.30 -13.56
C PRO A 53 7.75 2.90 -13.43
N GLU A 54 8.10 2.02 -14.37
CA GLU A 54 7.59 0.64 -14.42
C GLU A 54 7.84 -0.14 -13.12
N THR A 55 9.00 0.11 -12.48
CA THR A 55 9.36 -0.41 -11.15
C THR A 55 8.40 0.05 -10.05
N ALA A 56 8.03 1.33 -10.03
CA ALA A 56 7.07 1.87 -9.06
C ALA A 56 5.65 1.31 -9.31
N PHE A 57 5.25 1.15 -10.57
CA PHE A 57 3.98 0.54 -10.93
C PHE A 57 3.86 -0.89 -10.41
N LEU A 58 4.85 -1.73 -10.73
CA LEU A 58 4.84 -3.14 -10.32
C LEU A 58 4.99 -3.28 -8.80
N ALA A 59 5.76 -2.41 -8.14
CA ALA A 59 5.82 -2.37 -6.68
C ALA A 59 4.47 -1.98 -6.05
N ALA A 60 3.80 -0.94 -6.56
CA ALA A 60 2.47 -0.56 -6.07
C ALA A 60 1.45 -1.70 -6.26
N ARG A 61 1.45 -2.33 -7.43
CA ARG A 61 0.60 -3.50 -7.71
C ARG A 61 0.88 -4.66 -6.75
N ALA A 62 2.14 -4.84 -6.38
CA ALA A 62 2.61 -5.92 -5.52
C ALA A 62 2.69 -5.56 -4.01
N GLN A 63 2.22 -4.38 -3.61
CA GLN A 63 2.47 -3.81 -2.27
C GLN A 63 2.14 -4.78 -1.12
N HIS A 64 1.06 -5.55 -1.27
CA HIS A 64 0.59 -6.54 -0.30
C HIS A 64 0.57 -7.97 -0.87
N THR A 65 1.36 -8.28 -1.89
CA THR A 65 1.29 -9.60 -2.53
C THR A 65 1.52 -10.75 -1.55
N CYS A 66 0.57 -11.69 -1.58
CA CYS A 66 0.48 -12.84 -0.69
C CYS A 66 0.46 -12.50 0.82
N ARG A 67 -0.01 -11.30 1.22
CA ARG A 67 -0.13 -10.90 2.63
C ARG A 67 -0.96 -11.87 3.46
N TRP A 68 -2.01 -12.41 2.86
CA TRP A 68 -2.96 -13.35 3.49
C TRP A 68 -2.29 -14.63 4.02
N LEU A 69 -1.10 -14.99 3.54
CA LEU A 69 -0.31 -16.11 4.08
C LEU A 69 0.15 -15.88 5.53
N VAL A 70 0.23 -14.63 5.96
CA VAL A 70 0.67 -14.27 7.31
C VAL A 70 -0.33 -13.29 7.92
N PRO A 71 -1.49 -13.79 8.41
CA PRO A 71 -2.49 -12.98 9.10
C PRO A 71 -1.93 -12.24 10.32
N ARG A 72 -2.54 -11.09 10.65
CA ARG A 72 -2.15 -10.29 11.83
C ARG A 72 -2.30 -11.07 13.13
N ASP A 73 -3.30 -11.95 13.22
CA ASP A 73 -3.63 -12.68 14.44
C ASP A 73 -2.64 -13.80 14.78
N HIS A 74 -1.68 -14.11 13.90
CA HIS A 74 -0.55 -15.01 14.22
C HIS A 74 0.51 -14.35 15.11
N TYR A 75 0.39 -13.05 15.41
CA TYR A 75 1.34 -12.28 16.23
C TYR A 75 0.63 -11.65 17.43
N PRO A 76 1.31 -11.44 18.58
CA PRO A 76 0.73 -10.77 19.74
C PRO A 76 0.10 -9.42 19.39
N ARG A 77 -1.04 -9.06 20.00
CA ARG A 77 -1.76 -7.78 19.77
C ARG A 77 -1.14 -6.58 20.49
N ASP A 78 0.17 -6.59 20.66
CA ASP A 78 0.94 -5.47 21.21
C ASP A 78 1.71 -4.72 20.11
N ARG A 79 2.44 -3.67 20.52
CA ARG A 79 3.27 -2.88 19.60
C ARG A 79 4.42 -3.71 19.03
N LYS A 80 5.03 -4.60 19.81
CA LYS A 80 6.19 -5.39 19.41
C LYS A 80 5.81 -6.39 18.32
N GLY A 81 4.77 -7.19 18.55
CA GLY A 81 4.22 -8.15 17.59
C GLY A 81 3.74 -7.48 16.30
N TYR A 82 3.15 -6.27 16.38
CA TYR A 82 2.82 -5.52 15.16
C TYR A 82 4.06 -5.13 14.35
N LEU A 83 5.14 -4.67 15.00
CA LEU A 83 6.37 -4.27 14.32
C LEU A 83 7.10 -5.47 13.70
N GLU A 84 7.13 -6.61 14.40
CA GLU A 84 7.69 -7.87 13.91
C GLU A 84 6.92 -8.36 12.68
N TRP A 85 5.60 -8.47 12.79
CA TRP A 85 4.71 -8.85 11.69
C TRP A 85 4.90 -7.95 10.47
N ARG A 86 4.89 -6.63 10.67
CA ARG A 86 5.05 -5.66 9.57
C ARG A 86 6.42 -5.77 8.90
N THR A 87 7.47 -5.99 9.67
CA THR A 87 8.83 -6.15 9.14
C THR A 87 8.97 -7.44 8.35
N PHE A 88 8.35 -8.53 8.83
CA PHE A 88 8.27 -9.78 8.09
C PHE A 88 7.55 -9.59 6.75
N LEU A 89 6.39 -8.94 6.75
CA LEU A 89 5.59 -8.71 5.55
C LEU A 89 6.35 -7.94 4.46
N TYR A 90 7.16 -6.93 4.82
CA TYR A 90 8.01 -6.24 3.85
C TYR A 90 8.96 -7.17 3.10
N ARG A 91 9.53 -8.18 3.77
CA ARG A 91 10.39 -9.17 3.14
C ARG A 91 9.58 -10.14 2.28
N LEU A 92 8.46 -10.64 2.82
CA LEU A 92 7.55 -11.54 2.10
C LEU A 92 7.08 -10.93 0.77
N HIS A 93 6.57 -9.70 0.78
CA HIS A 93 6.08 -9.04 -0.44
C HIS A 93 7.20 -8.84 -1.45
N ALA A 94 8.39 -8.41 -1.01
CA ALA A 94 9.55 -8.23 -1.87
C ALA A 94 10.01 -9.55 -2.51
N GLU A 95 10.05 -10.64 -1.75
CA GLU A 95 10.45 -11.97 -2.25
C GLU A 95 9.42 -12.55 -3.21
N LYS A 96 8.13 -12.45 -2.89
CA LYS A 96 7.05 -12.90 -3.79
C LYS A 96 7.03 -12.11 -5.08
N ALA A 97 7.13 -10.77 -5.01
CA ALA A 97 7.23 -9.94 -6.20
C ALA A 97 8.45 -10.32 -7.05
N ALA A 98 9.61 -10.53 -6.43
CA ALA A 98 10.83 -10.94 -7.15
C ALA A 98 10.65 -12.24 -7.93
N GLN A 99 10.08 -13.27 -7.31
CA GLN A 99 9.80 -14.56 -7.95
C GLN A 99 8.89 -14.38 -9.20
N LEU A 100 7.82 -13.61 -9.07
CA LEU A 100 6.87 -13.35 -10.16
C LEU A 100 7.52 -12.52 -11.28
N LEU A 101 8.36 -11.55 -10.95
CA LEU A 101 9.07 -10.73 -11.92
C LEU A 101 10.16 -11.51 -12.67
N HIS A 102 10.86 -12.44 -12.00
CA HIS A 102 11.74 -13.39 -12.68
C HIS A 102 10.99 -14.22 -13.70
N GLN A 103 9.84 -14.79 -13.31
CA GLN A 103 8.99 -15.56 -14.23
C GLN A 103 8.49 -14.72 -15.41
N ALA A 104 8.27 -13.42 -15.19
CA ALA A 104 7.92 -12.49 -16.27
C ALA A 104 9.09 -12.16 -17.21
N GLY A 105 10.34 -12.39 -16.79
CA GLY A 105 11.55 -12.12 -17.58
C GLY A 105 12.19 -10.76 -17.29
N TYR A 106 12.06 -10.25 -16.06
CA TYR A 106 12.82 -9.10 -15.60
C TYR A 106 14.21 -9.50 -15.10
N GLU A 107 15.16 -8.60 -15.31
CA GLU A 107 16.54 -8.75 -14.86
C GLU A 107 16.69 -8.37 -13.38
N GLU A 108 17.77 -8.87 -12.76
CA GLU A 108 18.07 -8.69 -11.33
C GLU A 108 18.10 -7.22 -10.88
N ALA A 109 18.66 -6.32 -11.68
CA ALA A 109 18.75 -4.91 -11.33
C ALA A 109 17.36 -4.26 -11.18
N PHE A 110 16.43 -4.62 -12.07
CA PHE A 110 15.04 -4.15 -12.03
C PHE A 110 14.32 -4.72 -10.79
N ILE A 111 14.47 -6.01 -10.57
CA ILE A 111 13.86 -6.73 -9.45
C ILE A 111 14.38 -6.19 -8.11
N HIS A 112 15.67 -5.91 -8.01
CA HIS A 112 16.28 -5.30 -6.83
C HIS A 112 15.66 -3.94 -6.51
N GLN A 113 15.39 -3.10 -7.52
CA GLN A 113 14.70 -1.83 -7.30
C GLN A 113 13.26 -2.02 -6.81
N VAL A 114 12.51 -2.97 -7.38
CA VAL A 114 11.15 -3.30 -6.90
C VAL A 114 11.17 -3.77 -5.44
N LYS A 115 12.10 -4.68 -5.10
CA LYS A 115 12.29 -5.14 -3.72
C LYS A 115 12.59 -3.99 -2.77
N ARG A 116 13.47 -3.06 -3.16
CA ARG A 116 13.78 -1.87 -2.35
C ARG A 116 12.55 -1.03 -2.06
N ILE A 117 11.69 -0.82 -3.06
CA ILE A 117 10.44 -0.08 -2.92
C ILE A 117 9.48 -0.78 -1.95
N LEU A 118 9.23 -2.07 -2.15
CA LEU A 118 8.34 -2.87 -1.28
C LEU A 118 8.84 -2.94 0.17
N MET A 119 10.16 -2.96 0.36
CA MET A 119 10.79 -2.92 1.68
C MET A 119 10.86 -1.51 2.29
N LYS A 120 10.38 -0.50 1.58
CA LYS A 120 10.36 0.91 1.99
C LYS A 120 11.74 1.46 2.37
N ARG A 121 12.80 0.94 1.73
CA ARG A 121 14.17 1.36 2.02
C ARG A 121 14.44 2.74 1.41
N SER A 122 15.08 3.62 2.18
CA SER A 122 15.42 4.99 1.73
C SER A 122 14.22 5.86 1.39
N MET A 123 13.11 5.70 2.13
CA MET A 123 12.01 6.66 2.15
C MET A 123 12.54 8.08 2.39
N ASN A 124 11.93 9.08 1.74
CA ASN A 124 12.40 10.49 1.65
C ASN A 124 13.67 10.74 0.81
N ARG A 125 14.33 9.71 0.25
CA ARG A 125 15.51 9.88 -0.63
C ARG A 125 15.30 9.31 -2.03
N ASP A 126 14.58 8.20 -2.13
CA ASP A 126 14.24 7.60 -3.42
C ASP A 126 12.82 8.03 -3.84
N PRO A 127 12.65 8.77 -4.94
CA PRO A 127 11.35 9.30 -5.36
C PRO A 127 10.35 8.21 -5.72
N GLN A 128 10.81 7.01 -6.13
CA GLN A 128 9.90 5.90 -6.43
C GLN A 128 9.37 5.25 -5.14
N VAL A 129 10.22 5.15 -4.12
CA VAL A 129 9.81 4.68 -2.78
C VAL A 129 8.81 5.65 -2.18
N GLN A 130 9.07 6.95 -2.29
CA GLN A 130 8.16 7.99 -1.82
C GLN A 130 6.81 7.92 -2.54
N LEU A 131 6.82 7.79 -3.88
CA LEU A 131 5.60 7.72 -4.69
C LEU A 131 4.71 6.52 -4.31
N VAL A 132 5.31 5.34 -4.06
CA VAL A 132 4.53 4.15 -3.64
C VAL A 132 4.06 4.29 -2.19
N GLU A 133 4.84 4.90 -1.29
CA GLU A 133 4.38 5.17 0.08
C GLU A 133 3.23 6.18 0.12
N ASP A 134 3.30 7.23 -0.68
CA ASP A 134 2.24 8.22 -0.87
C ASP A 134 0.94 7.54 -1.30
N ALA A 135 1.01 6.69 -2.34
CA ALA A 135 -0.13 5.91 -2.80
C ALA A 135 -0.69 5.01 -1.68
N ALA A 136 0.17 4.32 -0.93
CA ALA A 136 -0.27 3.47 0.18
C ALA A 136 -0.96 4.25 1.32
N CYS A 137 -0.48 5.45 1.63
CA CYS A 137 -1.10 6.33 2.62
C CYS A 137 -2.47 6.82 2.16
N LEU A 138 -2.60 7.21 0.88
CA LEU A 138 -3.87 7.64 0.30
C LEU A 138 -4.87 6.49 0.17
N VAL A 139 -4.41 5.29 -0.18
CA VAL A 139 -5.23 4.07 -0.16
C VAL A 139 -5.80 3.83 1.24
N PHE A 140 -4.97 3.93 2.29
CA PHE A 140 -5.44 3.81 3.67
C PHE A 140 -6.50 4.86 4.01
N LEU A 141 -6.20 6.14 3.77
CA LEU A 141 -7.09 7.25 4.09
C LEU A 141 -8.42 7.17 3.32
N HIS A 142 -8.38 6.85 2.03
CA HIS A 142 -9.55 6.86 1.16
C HIS A 142 -10.47 5.65 1.41
N TYR A 143 -9.92 4.44 1.54
CA TYR A 143 -10.75 3.23 1.50
C TYR A 143 -10.88 2.51 2.85
N TYR A 144 -9.96 2.72 3.79
CA TYR A 144 -9.88 1.91 4.99
C TYR A 144 -9.96 2.72 6.29
N PHE A 145 -9.77 4.04 6.25
CA PHE A 145 -9.69 4.84 7.47
C PHE A 145 -11.03 4.89 8.23
N ALA A 146 -12.16 5.04 7.55
CA ALA A 146 -13.47 5.08 8.20
C ALA A 146 -13.78 3.76 8.95
N SER A 147 -13.58 2.60 8.32
CA SER A 147 -13.78 1.31 8.99
C SER A 147 -12.73 1.02 10.07
N PHE A 148 -11.53 1.56 9.92
CA PHE A 148 -10.47 1.49 10.91
C PHE A 148 -10.76 2.36 12.14
N ALA A 149 -11.39 3.54 11.95
CA ALA A 149 -11.73 4.47 13.01
C ALA A 149 -12.66 3.84 14.07
N ASN A 150 -13.57 2.97 13.65
CA ASN A 150 -14.51 2.29 14.54
C ASN A 150 -13.89 1.31 15.53
N GLN A 151 -12.56 1.08 15.48
CA GLN A 151 -11.86 0.07 16.28
C GLN A 151 -10.99 0.64 17.39
N TYR A 152 -10.79 1.96 17.44
CA TYR A 152 -9.83 2.59 18.37
C TYR A 152 -10.37 3.89 18.94
N ASP A 153 -9.83 4.31 20.08
CA ASP A 153 -10.12 5.62 20.67
C ASP A 153 -9.55 6.78 19.83
N GLU A 154 -10.10 7.98 20.05
CA GLU A 154 -9.74 9.18 19.31
C GLU A 154 -8.24 9.52 19.38
N ASP A 155 -7.61 9.42 20.55
CA ASP A 155 -6.19 9.75 20.74
C ASP A 155 -5.31 8.84 19.88
N LYS A 156 -5.64 7.54 19.85
CA LYS A 156 -4.97 6.56 19.01
C LYS A 156 -5.14 6.87 17.53
N LEU A 157 -6.33 7.25 17.10
CA LEU A 157 -6.61 7.61 15.71
C LEU A 157 -5.85 8.86 15.28
N ILE A 158 -5.84 9.90 16.13
CA ILE A 158 -5.07 11.13 15.89
C ILE A 158 -3.57 10.82 15.72
N ASP A 159 -2.99 9.99 16.61
CA ASP A 159 -1.60 9.56 16.49
C ASP A 159 -1.32 8.79 15.19
N ILE A 160 -2.25 7.92 14.77
CA ILE A 160 -2.13 7.18 13.51
C ILE A 160 -2.21 8.12 12.31
N VAL A 161 -3.15 9.06 12.27
CA VAL A 161 -3.24 10.06 11.19
C VAL A 161 -1.96 10.89 11.11
N ARG A 162 -1.42 11.37 12.24
CA ARG A 162 -0.14 12.08 12.28
C ARG A 162 1.01 11.26 11.72
N LYS A 163 1.11 9.99 12.10
CA LYS A 163 2.15 9.07 11.61
C LYS A 163 2.00 8.77 10.12
N THR A 164 0.78 8.70 9.60
CA THR A 164 0.51 8.60 8.16
C THR A 164 0.91 9.88 7.44
N TRP A 165 0.51 11.04 7.97
CA TRP A 165 0.82 12.36 7.40
C TRP A 165 2.32 12.64 7.27
N LYS A 166 3.09 12.27 8.30
CA LYS A 166 4.56 12.44 8.32
C LYS A 166 5.27 11.66 7.21
N LYS A 167 4.68 10.58 6.68
CA LYS A 167 5.27 9.79 5.59
C LYS A 167 4.94 10.33 4.21
N MET A 168 3.89 11.12 4.09
CA MET A 168 3.42 11.63 2.82
C MET A 168 4.24 12.83 2.35
N SER A 169 4.47 12.89 1.04
CA SER A 169 4.94 14.11 0.38
C SER A 169 3.88 15.21 0.44
N GLU A 170 4.28 16.45 0.12
CA GLU A 170 3.34 17.57 0.01
C GLU A 170 2.23 17.30 -1.00
N LYS A 171 2.57 16.72 -2.16
CA LYS A 171 1.59 16.34 -3.19
C LYS A 171 0.54 15.38 -2.66
N ALA A 172 0.97 14.35 -1.92
CA ALA A 172 0.06 13.37 -1.34
C ALA A 172 -0.79 13.96 -0.20
N ARG A 173 -0.24 14.87 0.60
CA ARG A 173 -1.01 15.63 1.61
C ARG A 173 -2.10 16.48 0.97
N LEU A 174 -1.80 17.20 -0.11
CA LEU A 174 -2.80 17.97 -0.86
C LEU A 174 -3.89 17.06 -1.44
N ALA A 175 -3.52 15.90 -1.98
CA ALA A 175 -4.51 14.90 -2.42
C ALA A 175 -5.37 14.40 -1.26
N ALA A 176 -4.77 14.14 -0.10
CA ALA A 176 -5.47 13.69 1.11
C ALA A 176 -6.49 14.71 1.61
N LEU A 177 -6.20 16.01 1.54
CA LEU A 177 -7.14 17.07 1.93
C LEU A 177 -8.37 17.15 1.02
N ASN A 178 -8.27 16.65 -0.21
CA ASN A 178 -9.38 16.61 -1.17
C ASN A 178 -10.14 15.28 -1.14
N LEU A 179 -9.82 14.38 -0.20
CA LEU A 179 -10.63 13.19 0.03
C LEU A 179 -11.96 13.63 0.65
N GLY A 180 -13.07 13.16 0.07
CA GLY A 180 -14.42 13.38 0.59
C GLY A 180 -14.68 12.55 1.85
N PHE A 181 -13.92 12.81 2.92
CA PHE A 181 -14.13 12.17 4.22
C PHE A 181 -15.53 12.43 4.74
N ASP A 182 -16.09 11.45 5.46
CA ASP A 182 -17.24 11.72 6.31
C ASP A 182 -16.88 12.71 7.43
N ARG A 183 -17.90 13.22 8.12
CA ARG A 183 -17.73 14.27 9.13
C ARG A 183 -16.79 13.85 10.26
N GLU A 184 -16.85 12.60 10.70
CA GLU A 184 -16.07 12.09 11.82
C GLU A 184 -14.60 11.95 11.44
N CYS A 185 -14.32 11.32 10.30
CA CYS A 185 -12.97 11.19 9.76
C CYS A 185 -12.34 12.56 9.47
N ALA A 186 -13.11 13.51 8.94
CA ALA A 186 -12.64 14.87 8.68
C ALA A 186 -12.21 15.59 9.96
N GLN A 187 -12.98 15.43 11.05
CA GLN A 187 -12.63 16.00 12.36
C GLN A 187 -11.34 15.39 12.93
N LEU A 188 -11.18 14.07 12.83
CA LEU A 188 -9.95 13.39 13.26
C LEU A 188 -8.72 13.90 12.49
N VAL A 189 -8.85 14.06 11.17
CA VAL A 189 -7.77 14.62 10.34
C VAL A 189 -7.48 16.06 10.74
N GLN A 190 -8.49 16.91 10.91
CA GLN A 190 -8.29 18.29 11.33
C GLN A 190 -7.57 18.39 12.69
N LYS A 191 -8.03 17.64 13.70
CA LYS A 191 -7.39 17.59 15.03
C LYS A 191 -5.93 17.16 14.93
N ALA A 192 -5.65 16.14 14.12
CA ALA A 192 -4.30 15.63 13.91
C ALA A 192 -3.33 16.65 13.31
N LEU A 193 -3.81 17.56 12.47
CA LEU A 193 -3.01 18.58 11.77
C LEU A 193 -2.83 19.88 12.56
N VAL A 194 -3.75 20.22 13.46
CA VAL A 194 -3.71 21.47 14.23
C VAL A 194 -2.73 21.41 15.41
N ALA A 195 -2.72 20.31 16.15
CA ALA A 195 -1.85 20.19 17.32
C ALA A 195 -0.43 19.77 16.91
N LYS A 196 0.50 20.75 16.97
CA LYS A 196 1.94 20.58 16.75
C LYS A 196 2.62 19.93 17.95
#